data_AF-A0A7Z9SCW3-F1
#
_entry.id   AF-A0A7Z9SCW3-F1
#
_cell.length_a   1.000
_cell.length_b   1.000
_cell.length_c   1.000
_cell.angle_alpha   90.00
_cell.angle_beta   90.00
_cell.angle_gamma   90.00
#
_symmetry.space_group_name_H-M   'P 1'
#
loop_
_entity.id
_entity.type
_entity.pdbx_description
1 polymer ?
#
loop_
_entity_poly.entity_id
_entity_poly.type
_entity_poly.pdbx_seq_one_letter_code
_entity_poly.pdbx_strand_id
1 'polypeptide(L)'
;LSEHLPKNVKLIRGWSGHPYSMVQELDDSFDALLMVGYHSMAGQSGNPLAHTMSSSKLDSVFINGQQSSEFFLHGNIAAKHGVPVVFVSGDAGLCEEVQEVSPNTTTHATMVGVGDSTISIQPEESRQAIREKVKSALCGDLKKCVWDQPDSFSLQVRFIKQQFAHRASHYSGAQLKDAKTVIYTATDYDDIMRFMLFTV
;
A
#
# COMPACT_ATOMS: atom_id res chain seq x y z
N LEU A 1 -17.90 13.43 5.03
CA LEU A 1 -18.38 13.88 3.71
C LEU A 1 -17.44 14.95 3.15
N SER A 2 -17.45 15.19 1.83
CA SER A 2 -16.55 16.18 1.21
C SER A 2 -16.75 17.60 1.71
N GLU A 3 -17.95 17.93 2.20
CA GLU A 3 -18.25 19.23 2.83
C GLU A 3 -17.45 19.50 4.12
N HIS A 4 -16.83 18.48 4.72
CA HIS A 4 -16.00 18.64 5.92
C HIS A 4 -14.51 18.81 5.60
N LEU A 5 -14.10 18.75 4.33
CA LEU A 5 -12.71 18.95 3.95
C LEU A 5 -12.32 20.43 4.12
N PRO A 6 -11.09 20.74 4.55
CA PRO A 6 -10.57 22.10 4.61
C PRO A 6 -10.63 22.82 3.26
N LYS A 7 -10.64 24.16 3.31
CA LYS A 7 -10.42 24.98 2.11
C LYS A 7 -9.07 24.62 1.47
N ASN A 8 -8.98 24.76 0.15
CA ASN A 8 -7.79 24.45 -0.67
C ASN A 8 -7.41 22.96 -0.78
N VAL A 9 -8.27 22.04 -0.32
CA VAL A 9 -8.12 20.61 -0.63
C VAL A 9 -8.71 20.31 -1.99
N LYS A 10 -7.96 19.57 -2.81
CA LYS A 10 -8.47 18.92 -4.04
C LYS A 10 -8.81 17.47 -3.71
N LEU A 11 -9.97 17.01 -4.16
CA LEU A 11 -10.45 15.65 -3.92
C LEU A 11 -10.48 14.87 -5.22
N ILE A 12 -9.75 13.76 -5.27
CA ILE A 12 -9.94 12.70 -6.27
C ILE A 12 -11.01 11.75 -5.72
N ARG A 13 -12.03 11.46 -6.54
CA ARG A 13 -13.12 10.56 -6.16
C ARG A 13 -13.42 9.59 -7.30
N GLY A 14 -13.47 8.32 -6.97
CA GLY A 14 -13.64 7.23 -7.94
C GLY A 14 -12.30 6.73 -8.48
N TRP A 15 -12.35 5.73 -9.33
CA TRP A 15 -11.18 5.10 -9.94
C TRP A 15 -11.03 5.57 -11.39
N SER A 16 -9.91 6.20 -11.71
CA SER A 16 -9.60 6.61 -13.09
C SER A 16 -9.22 5.43 -14.01
N GLY A 17 -8.81 4.30 -13.42
CA GLY A 17 -8.15 3.21 -14.15
C GLY A 17 -6.65 3.43 -14.36
N HIS A 18 -6.04 4.43 -13.71
CA HIS A 18 -4.59 4.64 -13.74
C HIS A 18 -3.83 3.51 -13.01
N PRO A 19 -2.66 3.06 -13.50
CA PRO A 19 -1.87 2.00 -12.85
C PRO A 19 -1.52 2.27 -11.39
N TYR A 20 -1.31 3.53 -11.01
CA TYR A 20 -0.99 3.91 -9.63
C TYR A 20 -2.18 3.83 -8.67
N SER A 21 -3.39 3.53 -9.15
CA SER A 21 -4.57 3.24 -8.33
C SER A 21 -4.80 4.28 -7.23
N MET A 22 -4.48 3.95 -5.96
CA MET A 22 -4.76 4.77 -4.78
C MET A 22 -3.97 6.10 -4.78
N VAL A 23 -2.88 6.19 -5.57
CA VAL A 23 -2.02 7.38 -5.68
C VAL A 23 -1.93 7.88 -7.12
N GLN A 24 -3.02 7.79 -7.90
CA GLN A 24 -3.04 8.08 -9.35
C GLN A 24 -2.40 9.39 -9.84
N GLU A 25 -2.43 10.47 -9.05
CA GLU A 25 -1.87 11.78 -9.43
C GLU A 25 -0.53 12.08 -8.74
N LEU A 26 0.09 11.09 -8.10
CA LEU A 26 1.37 11.29 -7.43
C LEU A 26 2.49 11.39 -8.48
N ASP A 27 3.25 12.49 -8.41
CA ASP A 27 4.46 12.74 -9.19
C ASP A 27 5.53 13.44 -8.32
N ASP A 28 6.64 13.83 -8.94
CA ASP A 28 7.78 14.48 -8.28
C ASP A 28 7.52 15.92 -7.82
N SER A 29 6.33 16.48 -8.09
CA SER A 29 5.93 17.82 -7.62
C SER A 29 5.42 17.84 -6.17
N PHE A 30 5.19 16.68 -5.56
CA PHE A 30 4.70 16.55 -4.20
C PHE A 30 5.83 16.51 -3.17
N ASP A 31 5.69 17.29 -2.08
CA ASP A 31 6.68 17.31 -0.99
C ASP A 31 6.64 16.07 -0.10
N ALA A 32 5.47 15.42 0.02
CA ALA A 32 5.25 14.29 0.92
C ALA A 32 3.97 13.51 0.60
N LEU A 33 3.96 12.23 0.97
CA LEU A 33 2.80 11.35 0.94
C LEU A 33 2.39 10.92 2.36
N LEU A 34 1.09 10.97 2.64
CA LEU A 34 0.48 10.48 3.87
C LEU A 34 -0.56 9.42 3.53
N MET A 35 -0.45 8.24 4.13
CA MET A 35 -1.34 7.10 3.92
C MET A 35 -2.22 6.87 5.15
N VAL A 36 -3.44 7.38 5.12
CA VAL A 36 -4.33 7.41 6.30
C VAL A 36 -5.43 6.37 6.16
N GLY A 37 -5.53 5.47 7.14
CA GLY A 37 -6.57 4.45 7.19
C GLY A 37 -6.27 3.22 6.33
N TYR A 38 -4.99 2.90 6.15
CA TYR A 38 -4.54 1.69 5.48
C TYR A 38 -4.68 0.47 6.42
N HIS A 39 -4.46 -0.73 5.91
CA HIS A 39 -4.52 -1.96 6.70
C HIS A 39 -3.44 -2.97 6.34
N SER A 40 -3.29 -3.96 7.22
CA SER A 40 -2.48 -5.16 7.00
C SER A 40 -2.77 -5.82 5.65
N MET A 41 -1.72 -6.41 5.07
CA MET A 41 -1.74 -7.15 3.82
C MET A 41 -2.65 -8.39 3.84
N ALA A 42 -3.05 -8.87 2.66
CA ALA A 42 -3.83 -10.10 2.50
C ALA A 42 -3.18 -11.30 3.22
N GLY A 43 -4.02 -12.14 3.85
CA GLY A 43 -3.56 -13.37 4.52
C GLY A 43 -3.03 -13.16 5.94
N GLN A 44 -2.99 -11.92 6.45
CA GLN A 44 -2.63 -11.61 7.84
C GLN A 44 -3.88 -11.47 8.73
N SER A 45 -3.73 -11.77 10.02
CA SER A 45 -4.81 -11.66 11.01
C SER A 45 -4.87 -10.30 11.73
N GLY A 46 -3.98 -9.36 11.36
CA GLY A 46 -3.86 -8.04 12.00
C GLY A 46 -5.06 -7.12 11.78
N ASN A 47 -5.95 -7.44 10.84
CA ASN A 47 -7.15 -6.67 10.52
C ASN A 47 -8.25 -7.58 9.94
N PRO A 48 -9.53 -7.44 10.34
CA PRO A 48 -10.62 -8.22 9.73
C PRO A 48 -10.82 -7.93 8.24
N LEU A 49 -10.36 -6.77 7.75
CA LEU A 49 -10.41 -6.38 6.35
C LEU A 49 -9.08 -6.63 5.62
N ALA A 50 -8.15 -7.40 6.21
CA ALA A 50 -6.82 -7.62 5.64
C ALA A 50 -6.90 -8.16 4.19
N HIS A 51 -6.47 -7.33 3.25
CA HIS A 51 -6.36 -7.68 1.83
C HIS A 51 -5.26 -6.83 1.18
N THR A 52 -4.94 -7.17 -0.07
CA THR A 52 -4.05 -6.37 -0.92
C THR A 52 -4.75 -6.24 -2.26
N MET A 53 -5.14 -5.04 -2.67
CA MET A 53 -5.82 -4.66 -3.93
C MET A 53 -7.22 -5.25 -4.15
N SER A 54 -7.43 -6.55 -3.96
CA SER A 54 -8.74 -7.20 -4.13
C SER A 54 -8.90 -8.43 -3.25
N SER A 55 -9.69 -8.28 -2.18
CA SER A 55 -10.08 -9.39 -1.28
C SER A 55 -10.84 -10.53 -1.99
N SER A 56 -11.45 -10.24 -3.13
CA SER A 56 -12.20 -11.24 -3.91
C SER A 56 -11.34 -12.07 -4.88
N LYS A 57 -10.10 -11.63 -5.14
CA LYS A 57 -9.24 -12.23 -6.17
C LYS A 57 -7.90 -12.70 -5.62
N LEU A 58 -7.30 -11.94 -4.70
CA LEU A 58 -5.92 -12.15 -4.25
C LEU A 58 -5.90 -12.78 -2.86
N ASP A 59 -5.04 -13.79 -2.71
CA ASP A 59 -4.74 -14.47 -1.46
C ASP A 59 -3.48 -13.87 -0.81
N SER A 60 -2.46 -13.58 -1.62
CA SER A 60 -1.25 -12.88 -1.18
C SER A 60 -0.49 -12.27 -2.36
N VAL A 61 0.29 -11.23 -2.06
CA VAL A 61 1.18 -10.53 -3.00
C VAL A 61 2.55 -10.45 -2.36
N PHE A 62 3.59 -10.76 -3.12
CA PHE A 62 4.98 -10.62 -2.70
C PHE A 62 5.77 -9.83 -3.74
N ILE A 63 6.66 -8.96 -3.28
CA ILE A 63 7.66 -8.29 -4.11
C ILE A 63 9.02 -8.62 -3.53
N ASN A 64 9.91 -9.18 -4.36
CA ASN A 64 11.27 -9.57 -3.96
C ASN A 64 11.31 -10.47 -2.71
N GLY A 65 10.31 -11.35 -2.56
CA GLY A 65 10.20 -12.29 -1.44
C GLY A 65 9.56 -11.71 -0.17
N GLN A 66 9.33 -10.40 -0.09
CA GLN A 66 8.59 -9.77 0.99
C GLN A 66 7.09 -9.77 0.68
N GLN A 67 6.27 -10.21 1.63
CA GLN A 67 4.81 -10.10 1.51
C GLN A 67 4.42 -8.62 1.61
N SER A 68 3.53 -8.16 0.73
CA SER A 68 3.31 -6.73 0.51
C SER A 68 1.86 -6.32 0.73
N SER A 69 1.65 -5.27 1.51
CA SER A 69 0.39 -4.55 1.60
C SER A 69 0.24 -3.51 0.48
N GLU A 70 -0.91 -2.83 0.47
CA GLU A 70 -1.12 -1.65 -0.36
C GLU A 70 -0.20 -0.49 0.06
N PHE A 71 0.25 -0.41 1.32
CA PHE A 71 1.28 0.55 1.71
C PHE A 71 2.57 0.28 0.94
N PHE A 72 3.02 -0.97 0.90
CA PHE A 72 4.25 -1.32 0.19
C PHE A 72 4.12 -1.04 -1.32
N LEU A 73 3.01 -1.44 -1.94
CA LEU A 73 2.76 -1.19 -3.36
C LEU A 73 2.83 0.31 -3.71
N HIS A 74 2.06 1.13 -3.01
CA HIS A 74 1.98 2.55 -3.33
C HIS A 74 3.17 3.35 -2.80
N GLY A 75 3.88 2.83 -1.80
CA GLY A 75 5.10 3.44 -1.29
C GLY A 75 6.27 3.29 -2.26
N ASN A 76 6.36 2.19 -3.01
CA ASN A 76 7.34 2.06 -4.09
C ASN A 76 7.07 3.04 -5.25
N ILE A 77 5.80 3.39 -5.51
CA ILE A 77 5.46 4.48 -6.44
C ILE A 77 6.01 5.82 -5.91
N ALA A 78 5.79 6.11 -4.62
CA ALA A 78 6.31 7.33 -4.01
C ALA A 78 7.85 7.38 -4.07
N ALA A 79 8.52 6.28 -3.73
CA ALA A 79 9.97 6.17 -3.81
C ALA A 79 10.51 6.37 -5.24
N LYS A 80 9.83 5.82 -6.26
CA LYS A 80 10.17 6.06 -7.68
C LYS A 80 10.15 7.55 -8.04
N HIS A 81 9.19 8.31 -7.51
CA HIS A 81 9.09 9.77 -7.72
C HIS A 81 9.92 10.58 -6.72
N GLY A 82 10.69 9.93 -5.83
CA GLY A 82 11.45 10.61 -4.78
C GLY A 82 10.58 11.29 -3.71
N VAL A 83 9.29 10.96 -3.64
CA VAL A 83 8.36 11.55 -2.67
C VAL A 83 8.42 10.75 -1.36
N PRO A 84 8.71 11.41 -0.21
CA PRO A 84 8.80 10.73 1.06
C PRO A 84 7.42 10.32 1.59
N VAL A 85 7.30 9.06 2.05
CA VAL A 85 6.11 8.60 2.78
C VAL A 85 6.30 8.99 4.24
N VAL A 86 5.77 10.13 4.66
CA VAL A 86 6.11 10.72 5.98
C VAL A 86 5.22 10.20 7.11
N PHE A 87 4.03 9.70 6.77
CA PHE A 87 3.06 9.23 7.75
C PHE A 87 2.19 8.10 7.23
N VAL A 88 1.97 7.08 8.07
CA VAL A 88 1.02 5.99 7.82
C VAL A 88 0.16 5.74 9.06
N SER A 89 -1.15 5.55 8.90
CA SER A 89 -2.02 5.09 9.99
C SER A 89 -2.93 3.95 9.56
N GLY A 90 -3.18 3.02 10.47
CA GLY A 90 -3.97 1.81 10.22
C GLY A 90 -4.03 0.90 11.44
N ASP A 91 -4.05 -0.41 11.23
CA ASP A 91 -3.86 -1.37 12.32
C ASP A 91 -2.37 -1.53 12.74
N ALA A 92 -2.15 -2.18 13.87
CA ALA A 92 -0.82 -2.40 14.42
C ALA A 92 0.10 -3.22 13.49
N GLY A 93 -0.42 -4.25 12.81
CA GLY A 93 0.37 -5.08 11.90
C GLY A 93 0.88 -4.30 10.69
N LEU A 94 0.07 -3.39 10.14
CA LEU A 94 0.54 -2.44 9.14
C LEU A 94 1.67 -1.56 9.69
N CYS A 95 1.53 -1.05 10.91
CA CYS A 95 2.55 -0.18 11.49
C CYS A 95 3.88 -0.90 11.67
N GLU A 96 3.87 -2.20 11.98
CA GLU A 96 5.06 -3.06 12.03
C GLU A 96 5.72 -3.16 10.65
N GLU A 97 4.96 -3.49 9.60
CA GLU A 97 5.47 -3.52 8.21
C GLU A 97 6.11 -2.18 7.80
N VAL A 98 5.46 -1.06 8.14
CA VAL A 98 6.00 0.27 7.82
C VAL A 98 7.33 0.50 8.51
N GLN A 99 7.50 0.07 9.76
CA GLN A 99 8.78 0.22 10.48
C GLN A 99 9.89 -0.67 9.92
N GLU A 100 9.56 -1.84 9.37
CA GLU A 100 10.53 -2.71 8.70
C GLU A 100 11.01 -2.11 7.38
N VAL A 101 10.10 -1.49 6.61
CA VAL A 101 10.37 -0.99 5.25
C VAL A 101 10.92 0.43 5.27
N SER A 102 10.36 1.29 6.12
CA SER A 102 10.70 2.71 6.21
C SER A 102 10.74 3.16 7.68
N PRO A 103 11.83 2.85 8.40
CA PRO A 103 11.94 3.09 9.85
C PRO A 103 11.76 4.54 10.28
N ASN A 104 11.98 5.51 9.38
CA ASN A 104 11.81 6.93 9.67
C ASN A 104 10.38 7.43 9.43
N THR A 105 9.53 6.63 8.79
CA THR A 105 8.12 6.96 8.58
C THR A 105 7.39 6.96 9.92
N THR A 106 6.68 8.04 10.22
CA THR A 106 5.89 8.11 11.44
C THR A 106 4.63 7.26 11.30
N THR A 107 4.34 6.40 12.28
CA THR A 107 3.15 5.53 12.24
C THR A 107 2.18 5.80 13.39
N HIS A 108 0.91 5.45 13.17
CA HIS A 108 -0.08 5.39 14.24
C HIS A 108 -1.05 4.23 14.04
N ALA A 109 -0.97 3.25 14.95
CA ALA A 109 -1.97 2.20 15.07
C ALA A 109 -3.23 2.76 15.73
N THR A 110 -4.37 2.64 15.04
CA THR A 110 -5.69 3.01 15.56
C THR A 110 -6.41 1.82 16.19
N MET A 111 -5.94 0.60 15.88
CA MET A 111 -6.55 -0.65 16.31
C MET A 111 -5.57 -1.82 16.28
N VAL A 112 -5.93 -2.89 16.96
CA VAL A 112 -5.30 -4.23 16.85
C VAL A 112 -6.37 -5.23 16.43
N GLY A 113 -6.08 -6.06 15.42
CA GLY A 113 -6.95 -7.14 14.99
C GLY A 113 -6.89 -8.35 15.93
N VAL A 114 -8.05 -8.94 16.20
CA VAL A 114 -8.19 -10.20 16.95
C VAL A 114 -9.25 -11.06 16.26
N GLY A 115 -8.80 -12.04 15.46
CA GLY A 115 -9.69 -12.80 14.59
C GLY A 115 -10.41 -11.87 13.60
N ASP A 116 -11.74 -11.97 13.52
CA ASP A 116 -12.59 -11.10 12.68
C ASP A 116 -13.10 -9.86 13.43
N SER A 117 -12.39 -9.44 14.48
CA SER A 117 -12.75 -8.29 15.31
C SER A 117 -11.57 -7.34 15.51
N THR A 118 -11.82 -6.18 16.11
CA THR A 118 -10.79 -5.19 16.43
C THR A 118 -10.91 -4.71 17.87
N ILE A 119 -9.77 -4.41 18.48
CA ILE A 119 -9.67 -3.60 19.70
C ILE A 119 -9.19 -2.22 19.26
N SER A 120 -10.06 -1.22 19.34
CA SER A 120 -9.81 0.12 18.79
C SER A 120 -9.71 1.18 19.89
N ILE A 121 -8.92 2.22 19.64
CA ILE A 121 -8.89 3.41 20.50
C ILE A 121 -10.10 4.31 20.25
N GLN A 122 -10.36 5.26 21.14
CA GLN A 122 -11.47 6.20 21.00
C GLN A 122 -11.24 7.13 19.78
N PRO A 123 -12.26 7.43 18.95
CA PRO A 123 -12.05 8.15 17.68
C PRO A 123 -11.41 9.54 17.79
N GLU A 124 -11.76 10.35 18.79
CA GLU A 124 -11.13 11.66 19.00
C GLU A 124 -9.70 11.56 19.52
N GLU A 125 -9.40 10.58 20.38
CA GLU A 125 -8.02 10.28 20.78
C GLU A 125 -7.17 9.94 19.55
N SER A 126 -7.70 9.11 18.64
CA SER A 126 -7.02 8.80 17.38
C SER A 126 -6.80 10.04 16.51
N ARG A 127 -7.84 10.87 16.34
CA ARG A 127 -7.75 12.10 15.54
C ARG A 127 -6.74 13.09 16.11
N GLN A 128 -6.67 13.21 17.44
CA GLN A 128 -5.68 14.05 18.11
C GLN A 128 -4.27 13.52 17.88
N ALA A 129 -4.05 12.22 18.12
CA ALA A 129 -2.75 11.58 17.92
C ALA A 129 -2.26 11.69 16.47
N ILE A 130 -3.13 11.46 15.48
CA ILE A 130 -2.82 11.63 14.05
C ILE A 130 -2.40 13.08 13.78
N ARG A 131 -3.16 14.07 14.27
CA ARG A 131 -2.84 15.49 14.07
C ARG A 131 -1.45 15.84 14.61
N GLU A 132 -1.14 15.42 15.83
CA GLU A 132 0.13 15.71 16.49
C GLU A 132 1.31 15.03 15.78
N LYS A 133 1.15 13.75 15.43
CA LYS A 133 2.18 12.98 14.73
C LYS A 133 2.45 13.50 13.32
N VAL A 134 1.41 13.79 12.55
CA VAL A 134 1.54 14.38 11.21
C VAL A 134 2.27 15.72 11.27
N LYS A 135 1.90 16.58 12.24
CA LYS A 135 2.59 17.86 12.44
C LYS A 135 4.08 17.65 12.72
N SER A 136 4.41 16.72 13.61
CA SER A 136 5.81 16.41 13.95
C SER A 136 6.58 15.85 12.75
N ALA A 137 5.97 14.92 12.00
CA ALA A 137 6.59 14.30 10.84
C ALA A 137 6.93 15.33 9.76
N LEU A 138 6.00 16.26 9.48
CA LEU A 138 6.19 17.32 8.48
C LEU A 138 7.21 18.38 8.89
N CYS A 139 7.51 18.54 10.18
CA CYS A 139 8.57 19.42 10.66
C CYS A 139 9.95 18.75 10.71
N GLY A 140 10.03 17.44 10.44
CA GLY A 140 11.27 16.68 10.45
C GLY A 140 12.03 16.74 9.13
N ASP A 141 13.08 15.92 9.03
CA ASP A 141 13.83 15.72 7.78
C ASP A 141 13.11 14.67 6.91
N LEU A 142 12.28 15.16 5.99
CA LEU A 142 11.41 14.31 5.17
C LEU A 142 12.21 13.35 4.28
N LYS A 143 13.42 13.73 3.86
CA LYS A 143 14.25 12.93 2.95
C LYS A 143 14.62 11.56 3.53
N LYS A 144 14.62 11.44 4.86
CA LYS A 144 14.86 10.16 5.56
C LYS A 144 13.73 9.15 5.38
N CYS A 145 12.56 9.59 4.93
CA CYS A 145 11.38 8.75 4.72
C CYS A 145 11.23 8.27 3.26
N VAL A 146 12.18 8.61 2.38
CA VAL A 146 12.32 7.99 1.06
C VAL A 146 13.12 6.70 1.23
N TRP A 147 12.65 5.59 0.66
CA TRP A 147 13.39 4.33 0.67
C TRP A 147 13.92 3.98 -0.72
N ASP A 148 15.06 3.29 -0.73
CA ASP A 148 15.74 2.91 -1.96
C ASP A 148 14.92 1.90 -2.77
N GLN A 149 15.01 2.01 -4.09
CA GLN A 149 14.43 1.04 -5.02
C GLN A 149 15.51 0.04 -5.45
N PRO A 150 15.19 -1.27 -5.53
CA PRO A 150 16.09 -2.25 -6.13
C PRO A 150 16.17 -2.05 -7.65
N ASP A 151 17.23 -2.59 -8.26
CA ASP A 151 17.41 -2.55 -9.72
C ASP A 151 16.35 -3.37 -10.49
N SER A 152 15.68 -4.29 -9.79
CA SER A 152 14.62 -5.12 -10.37
C SER A 152 13.62 -5.60 -9.32
N PHE A 153 12.42 -5.92 -9.82
CA PHE A 153 11.29 -6.38 -9.03
C PHE A 153 10.83 -7.74 -9.55
N SER A 154 10.66 -8.69 -8.63
CA SER A 154 10.00 -9.96 -8.83
C SER A 154 8.69 -9.95 -8.06
N LEU A 155 7.60 -9.71 -8.77
CA LEU A 155 6.24 -9.79 -8.26
C LEU A 155 5.76 -11.24 -8.29
N GLN A 156 5.26 -11.74 -7.17
CA GLN A 156 4.55 -13.01 -7.08
C GLN A 156 3.13 -12.75 -6.56
N VAL A 157 2.13 -13.07 -7.38
CA VAL A 157 0.71 -12.92 -7.02
C VAL A 157 0.09 -14.28 -6.88
N ARG A 158 -0.44 -14.58 -5.70
CA ARG A 158 -1.25 -15.76 -5.46
C ARG A 158 -2.72 -15.37 -5.48
N PHE A 159 -3.49 -16.02 -6.35
CA PHE A 159 -4.92 -15.82 -6.50
C PHE A 159 -5.71 -16.83 -5.67
N ILE A 160 -6.91 -16.43 -5.23
CA ILE A 160 -7.83 -17.30 -4.48
C ILE A 160 -8.30 -18.47 -5.36
N LYS A 161 -8.49 -18.22 -6.67
CA LYS A 161 -9.00 -19.21 -7.64
C LYS A 161 -8.02 -19.40 -8.80
N GLN A 162 -7.82 -20.64 -9.20
CA GLN A 162 -6.93 -21.03 -10.31
C GLN A 162 -7.28 -20.35 -11.64
N GLN A 163 -8.57 -20.08 -11.88
CA GLN A 163 -9.02 -19.39 -13.09
C GLN A 163 -8.46 -17.97 -13.22
N PHE A 164 -8.24 -17.27 -12.09
CA PHE A 164 -7.66 -15.92 -12.11
C PHE A 164 -6.16 -15.97 -12.41
N ALA A 165 -5.44 -16.92 -11.80
CA ALA A 165 -4.02 -17.16 -12.10
C ALA A 165 -3.81 -17.56 -13.56
N HIS A 166 -4.61 -18.48 -14.08
CA HIS A 166 -4.57 -18.88 -15.48
C HIS A 166 -4.80 -17.69 -16.42
N ARG A 167 -5.82 -16.85 -16.15
CA ARG A 167 -6.05 -15.62 -16.94
C ARG A 167 -4.85 -14.68 -16.88
N ALA A 168 -4.32 -14.43 -15.68
CA ALA A 168 -3.19 -13.53 -15.45
C ALA A 168 -1.89 -14.03 -16.11
N SER A 169 -1.70 -15.35 -16.22
CA SER A 169 -0.51 -15.93 -16.88
C SER A 169 -0.44 -15.68 -18.39
N HIS A 170 -1.52 -15.19 -19.01
CA HIS A 170 -1.50 -14.76 -20.41
C HIS A 170 -1.00 -13.31 -20.59
N TYR A 171 -0.74 -12.57 -19.51
CA TYR A 171 -0.06 -11.28 -19.61
C TYR A 171 1.37 -11.49 -20.11
N SER A 172 1.83 -10.65 -21.04
CA SER A 172 3.15 -10.80 -21.66
C SER A 172 4.27 -10.79 -20.61
N GLY A 173 5.11 -11.83 -20.61
CA GLY A 173 6.21 -11.99 -19.65
C GLY A 173 5.81 -12.61 -18.30
N ALA A 174 4.52 -12.84 -18.05
CA ALA A 174 4.06 -13.53 -16.85
C ALA A 174 4.30 -15.04 -16.94
N GLN A 175 4.60 -15.66 -15.79
CA GLN A 175 4.84 -17.10 -15.68
C GLN A 175 3.90 -17.72 -14.65
N LEU A 176 3.19 -18.77 -15.03
CA LEU A 176 2.40 -19.55 -14.10
C LEU A 176 3.34 -20.47 -13.30
N LYS A 177 3.55 -20.16 -12.01
CA LYS A 177 4.42 -20.93 -11.11
C LYS A 177 3.75 -22.22 -10.65
N ASP A 178 2.48 -22.10 -10.28
CA ASP A 178 1.61 -23.20 -9.86
C ASP A 178 0.14 -22.86 -10.21
N ALA A 179 -0.80 -23.74 -9.88
CA ALA A 179 -2.21 -23.58 -10.24
C ALA A 179 -2.85 -22.25 -9.81
N LYS A 180 -2.30 -21.55 -8.81
CA LYS A 180 -2.85 -20.31 -8.26
C LYS A 180 -1.85 -19.16 -8.20
N THR A 181 -0.59 -19.35 -8.61
CA THR A 181 0.46 -18.35 -8.42
C THR A 181 1.08 -17.94 -9.76
N VAL A 182 1.14 -16.63 -10.01
CA VAL A 182 1.81 -16.03 -11.17
C VAL A 182 3.02 -15.22 -10.71
N ILE A 183 4.13 -15.35 -11.43
CA ILE A 183 5.34 -14.54 -11.25
C ILE A 183 5.44 -13.58 -12.44
N TYR A 184 5.83 -12.34 -12.15
CA TYR A 184 6.15 -11.33 -13.14
C TYR A 184 7.36 -10.53 -12.69
N THR A 185 8.34 -10.37 -13.58
CA THR A 185 9.58 -9.65 -13.27
C THR A 185 9.72 -8.43 -14.18
N ALA A 186 10.12 -7.30 -13.61
CA ALA A 186 10.38 -6.06 -14.34
C ALA A 186 11.50 -5.26 -13.69
N THR A 187 12.17 -4.41 -14.46
CA THR A 187 13.13 -3.42 -13.93
C THR A 187 12.45 -2.10 -13.61
N ASP A 188 11.36 -1.76 -14.30
CA ASP A 188 10.55 -0.58 -14.01
C ASP A 188 9.35 -0.96 -13.13
N TYR A 189 9.17 -0.23 -12.03
CA TYR A 189 8.02 -0.42 -11.14
C TYR A 189 6.67 -0.11 -11.80
N ASP A 190 6.63 0.73 -12.84
CA ASP A 190 5.39 0.99 -13.59
C ASP A 190 4.87 -0.27 -14.28
N ASP A 191 5.77 -1.17 -14.71
CA ASP A 191 5.37 -2.45 -15.29
C ASP A 191 4.74 -3.38 -14.25
N ILE A 192 5.24 -3.34 -13.00
CA ILE A 192 4.63 -4.06 -11.88
C ILE A 192 3.20 -3.55 -11.64
N MET A 193 3.01 -2.23 -11.56
CA MET A 193 1.68 -1.65 -11.35
C MET A 193 0.76 -1.85 -12.55
N ARG A 194 1.29 -1.86 -13.78
CA ARG A 194 0.55 -2.19 -15.00
C ARG A 194 0.09 -3.65 -15.00
N PHE A 195 0.96 -4.59 -14.61
CA PHE A 195 0.57 -5.98 -14.42
C PHE A 195 -0.58 -6.09 -13.41
N MET A 196 -0.46 -5.43 -12.26
CA MET A 196 -1.50 -5.43 -11.22
C MET A 196 -2.84 -4.89 -11.77
N LEU A 197 -2.83 -3.77 -12.48
CA LEU A 197 -4.02 -3.16 -13.08
C LEU A 197 -4.77 -4.12 -14.02
N PHE A 198 -4.06 -4.82 -14.91
CA PHE A 198 -4.70 -5.64 -15.94
C PHE A 198 -5.01 -7.07 -15.51
N THR A 199 -4.34 -7.59 -14.48
CA THR A 199 -4.46 -9.01 -14.12
C THR A 199 -5.34 -9.26 -12.91
N VAL A 200 -5.48 -8.26 -12.02
CA VAL A 200 -6.29 -8.35 -10.80
C VAL A 200 -7.73 -8.00 -11.14
#